data_AF-A0A3C1PN08-F1
#
_entry.id   AF-A0A3C1PN08-F1
#
_cell.length_a   1.000
_cell.length_b   1.000
_cell.length_c   1.000
_cell.angle_alpha   90.00
_cell.angle_beta   90.00
_cell.angle_gamma   90.00
#
_symmetry.space_group_name_H-M   'P 1'
#
loop_
_entity.id
_entity.type
_entity.pdbx_description
1 polymer ?
#
loop_
_entity_poly.entity_id
_entity_poly.type
_entity_poly.pdbx_seq_one_letter_code
_entity_poly.pdbx_strand_id
1 'polypeptide(L)'
;MASENELTDFEKALQKKFEGIKIFICSGPECTKAGTQKALRNWAQKRFSEHEIGKLNCIGRCQINHAFRFNNKNFSAKTETAFNQIIDSPV
;
A
#
# COMPACT_ATOMS: atom_id res chain seq x y z
N MET A 1 9.76 -37.55 10.78
CA MET A 1 9.48 -36.17 11.22
C MET A 1 10.60 -35.29 10.70
N ALA A 2 10.38 -34.62 9.57
CA ALA A 2 11.24 -33.56 9.08
C ALA A 2 10.30 -32.44 8.65
N SER A 3 10.26 -31.42 9.49
CA SER A 3 9.64 -30.13 9.26
C SER A 3 10.56 -29.32 8.38
N GLU A 4 10.15 -28.99 7.16
CA GLU A 4 10.72 -27.87 6.41
C GLU A 4 9.74 -27.51 5.29
N ASN A 5 8.94 -26.48 5.56
CA ASN A 5 8.06 -25.87 4.58
C ASN A 5 8.92 -24.90 3.76
N GLU A 6 9.73 -25.43 2.83
CA GLU A 6 10.54 -24.59 1.94
C GLU A 6 9.62 -23.80 1.00
N LEU A 7 9.77 -22.47 1.03
CA LEU A 7 9.10 -21.59 0.07
C LEU A 7 9.56 -21.94 -1.34
N THR A 8 8.60 -22.02 -2.25
CA THR A 8 8.85 -22.12 -3.69
C THR A 8 9.61 -20.89 -4.19
N ASP A 9 10.34 -21.02 -5.29
CA ASP A 9 11.04 -19.89 -5.91
C ASP A 9 10.07 -18.74 -6.28
N PHE A 10 8.82 -19.08 -6.59
CA PHE A 10 7.76 -18.12 -6.83
C PHE A 10 7.40 -17.31 -5.57
N GLU A 11 7.24 -17.96 -4.42
CA GLU A 11 6.94 -17.29 -3.15
C GLU A 11 8.12 -16.42 -2.68
N LYS A 12 9.36 -16.90 -2.85
CA LYS A 12 10.58 -16.13 -2.58
C LYS A 12 10.66 -14.86 -3.44
N ALA A 13 10.35 -14.97 -4.74
CA ALA A 13 10.31 -13.83 -5.64
C ALA A 13 9.22 -12.81 -5.25
N LEU A 14 8.05 -13.28 -4.83
CA LEU A 14 6.97 -12.42 -4.32
C LEU A 14 7.38 -11.70 -3.03
N GLN A 15 7.98 -12.40 -2.07
CA GLN A 15 8.48 -11.80 -0.83
C GLN A 15 9.48 -10.69 -1.13
N LYS A 16 10.49 -10.97 -1.97
CA LYS A 16 11.51 -10.01 -2.38
C LYS A 16 10.92 -8.78 -3.09
N LYS A 17 9.86 -8.95 -3.89
CA LYS A 17 9.19 -7.84 -4.58
C LYS A 17 8.53 -6.85 -3.61
N PHE A 18 8.08 -7.31 -2.46
CA PHE A 18 7.37 -6.49 -1.46
C PHE A 18 8.24 -6.12 -0.25
N GLU A 19 9.47 -6.63 -0.21
CA GLU A 19 10.44 -6.35 0.84
C GLU A 19 10.76 -4.85 0.91
N GLY A 20 10.81 -4.31 2.13
CA GLY A 20 11.05 -2.88 2.38
C GLY A 20 9.87 -1.94 2.07
N ILE A 21 8.82 -2.40 1.38
CA ILE A 21 7.65 -1.58 1.09
C ILE A 21 6.75 -1.48 2.33
N LYS A 22 6.55 -0.26 2.82
CA LYS A 22 5.72 0.03 4.01
C LYS A 22 4.30 0.43 3.65
N ILE A 23 4.13 1.11 2.52
CA ILE A 23 2.84 1.62 2.07
C ILE A 23 2.60 1.27 0.60
N PHE A 24 1.38 0.85 0.29
CA PHE A 24 0.96 0.56 -1.08
C PHE A 24 -0.16 1.48 -1.51
N ILE A 25 0.01 2.18 -2.64
CA ILE A 25 -1.03 3.01 -3.23
C ILE A 25 -1.86 2.16 -4.20
N CYS A 26 -3.18 2.28 -4.14
CA CYS A 26 -4.06 1.53 -5.04
C CYS A 26 -3.89 1.98 -6.49
N SER A 27 -3.57 1.03 -7.37
CA SER A 27 -3.52 1.20 -8.84
C SER A 27 -4.70 0.56 -9.57
N GLY A 28 -5.80 0.26 -8.85
CA GLY A 28 -7.03 -0.25 -9.45
C GLY A 28 -7.70 0.73 -10.42
N PRO A 29 -8.51 0.24 -11.38
CA PRO A 29 -9.05 1.05 -12.46
C PRO A 29 -9.94 2.20 -11.97
N GLU A 30 -10.76 2.00 -10.95
CA GLU A 30 -11.63 3.07 -10.40
C GLU A 30 -10.80 4.18 -9.74
N CYS A 31 -9.80 3.80 -8.95
CA CYS A 31 -8.89 4.77 -8.31
C CYS A 31 -8.11 5.57 -9.35
N THR A 32 -7.69 4.92 -10.44
CA THR A 32 -6.97 5.54 -11.56
C THR A 32 -7.86 6.48 -12.35
N LYS A 33 -9.10 6.07 -12.63
CA LYS A 33 -10.11 6.94 -13.24
C LYS A 33 -10.40 8.17 -12.39
N ALA A 34 -10.39 8.03 -11.07
CA ALA A 34 -10.55 9.15 -10.14
C ALA A 34 -9.27 10.00 -9.95
N GLY A 35 -8.11 9.57 -10.48
CA GLY A 35 -6.85 10.32 -10.45
C GLY A 35 -6.21 10.51 -9.06
N THR A 36 -6.61 9.71 -8.08
CA THR A 36 -6.29 9.95 -6.65
C THR A 36 -4.87 9.54 -6.23
N GLN A 37 -4.16 8.78 -7.06
CA GLN A 37 -2.85 8.22 -6.72
C GLN A 37 -1.77 9.29 -6.61
N LYS A 38 -1.84 10.34 -7.42
CA LYS A 38 -0.85 11.43 -7.38
C LYS A 38 -0.85 12.13 -6.02
N ALA A 39 -2.04 12.42 -5.50
CA ALA A 39 -2.20 13.02 -4.18
C ALA A 39 -1.64 12.12 -3.07
N LEU A 40 -2.05 10.84 -3.05
CA LEU A 40 -1.55 9.86 -2.08
C LEU A 40 -0.02 9.69 -2.15
N ARG A 41 0.55 9.67 -3.36
CA ARG A 41 2.00 9.52 -3.55
C ARG A 41 2.75 10.71 -2.99
N ASN A 42 2.26 11.92 -3.26
CA ASN A 42 2.86 13.14 -2.72
C ASN A 42 2.80 13.16 -1.19
N TRP A 43 1.70 12.71 -0.57
CA TRP A 43 1.61 12.63 0.90
C TRP A 43 2.52 11.53 1.46
N ALA A 44 2.57 10.37 0.82
CA ALA A 44 3.44 9.27 1.23
C ALA A 44 4.93 9.65 1.14
N GLN A 45 5.36 10.37 0.11
CA GLN A 45 6.74 10.83 -0.04
C GLN A 45 7.20 11.82 1.04
N LYS A 46 6.28 12.43 1.80
CA LYS A 46 6.61 13.24 2.98
C LYS A 46 6.91 12.41 4.23
N ARG A 47 6.52 11.13 4.25
CA ARG A 47 6.60 10.23 5.40
C ARG A 47 7.51 9.01 5.18
N PHE A 48 7.68 8.62 3.92
CA PHE A 48 8.36 7.41 3.48
C PHE A 48 9.32 7.73 2.34
N SER A 49 10.41 6.98 2.26
CA SER A 49 11.34 7.04 1.13
C SER A 49 10.72 6.41 -0.12
N GLU A 50 11.23 6.77 -1.31
CA GLU A 50 10.73 6.28 -2.61
C GLU A 50 10.61 4.74 -2.67
N HIS A 51 11.60 4.02 -2.09
CA HIS A 51 11.66 2.55 -2.07
C HIS A 51 10.66 1.90 -1.10
N GLU A 52 10.10 2.67 -0.16
CA GLU A 52 9.11 2.19 0.80
C GLU A 52 7.66 2.35 0.28
N ILE A 53 7.49 2.94 -0.90
CA ILE A 53 6.20 3.25 -1.52
C ILE A 53 5.97 2.33 -2.73
N GLY A 54 5.09 1.34 -2.54
CA GLY A 54 4.69 0.42 -3.59
C GLY A 54 3.32 0.73 -4.19
N LYS A 55 2.91 -0.14 -5.11
CA LYS A 55 1.57 -0.16 -5.67
C LYS A 55 0.95 -1.55 -5.50
N LEU A 56 -0.35 -1.58 -5.20
CA LEU A 56 -1.15 -2.80 -5.26
C LEU A 56 -2.38 -2.55 -6.12
N ASN A 57 -2.73 -3.54 -6.93
CA ASN A 57 -3.96 -3.52 -7.69
C ASN A 57 -5.13 -3.82 -6.76
N CYS A 58 -6.18 -3.02 -6.87
CA CYS A 58 -7.47 -3.13 -6.19
C CYS A 58 -7.45 -3.66 -4.74
N ILE A 59 -7.67 -2.78 -3.77
CA ILE A 59 -7.68 -3.13 -2.34
C ILE A 59 -9.09 -3.04 -1.71
N GLY A 60 -10.15 -3.13 -2.53
CA GLY A 60 -11.54 -3.19 -2.04
C GLY A 60 -12.11 -1.88 -1.50
N ARG A 61 -11.60 -0.73 -1.93
CA ARG A 61 -12.00 0.62 -1.45
C ARG A 61 -12.52 1.53 -2.59
N CYS A 62 -13.00 0.95 -3.68
CA CYS A 62 -13.33 1.67 -4.93
C CYS A 62 -14.42 2.75 -4.76
N GLN A 63 -15.36 2.59 -3.83
CA GLN A 63 -16.43 3.57 -3.59
C GLN A 63 -15.90 4.90 -3.04
N ILE A 64 -14.78 4.88 -2.30
CA ILE A 64 -14.20 6.05 -1.64
C ILE A 64 -13.02 6.62 -2.45
N ASN A 65 -12.34 5.77 -3.24
CA ASN A 65 -11.04 6.03 -3.84
C ASN A 65 -10.00 6.42 -2.78
N HIS A 66 -8.96 7.15 -3.17
CA HIS A 66 -7.85 7.55 -2.28
C HIS A 66 -7.37 6.39 -1.39
N ALA A 67 -7.26 5.21 -2.00
CA ALA A 67 -7.05 3.98 -1.28
C ALA A 67 -5.56 3.63 -1.17
N PHE A 68 -5.13 3.24 0.02
CA PHE A 68 -3.78 2.74 0.27
C PHE A 68 -3.78 1.63 1.32
N ARG A 69 -2.77 0.76 1.30
CA ARG A 69 -2.53 -0.25 2.33
C ARG A 69 -1.34 0.15 3.17
N PHE A 70 -1.51 0.17 4.48
CA PHE A 70 -0.48 0.47 5.47
C PHE A 70 -0.65 -0.48 6.66
N ASN A 71 0.45 -1.01 7.22
CA ASN A 71 0.41 -2.00 8.31
C ASN A 71 -0.61 -3.13 8.07
N ASN A 72 -0.57 -3.70 6.86
CA ASN A 72 -1.46 -4.78 6.40
C ASN A 72 -2.97 -4.48 6.44
N LYS A 73 -3.37 -3.21 6.61
CA LYS A 73 -4.78 -2.76 6.60
C LYS A 73 -5.02 -1.82 5.43
N ASN A 74 -6.21 -1.94 4.83
CA ASN A 74 -6.62 -1.10 3.70
C ASN A 74 -7.33 0.14 4.25
N PHE A 75 -6.95 1.32 3.78
CA PHE A 75 -7.50 2.61 4.19
C PHE A 75 -7.91 3.45 2.98
N SER A 76 -8.71 4.49 3.25
CA SER A 76 -8.97 5.59 2.31
C SER A 76 -8.85 6.92 3.04
N ALA A 77 -8.16 7.90 2.45
CA ALA A 77 -8.06 9.25 3.01
C ALA A 77 -8.23 10.30 1.92
N LYS A 78 -9.30 11.10 1.99
CA LYS A 78 -9.58 12.15 0.99
C LYS A 78 -8.75 13.42 1.18
N THR A 79 -8.05 13.55 2.31
CA THR A 79 -7.22 14.72 2.65
C THR A 79 -5.89 14.28 3.24
N GLU A 80 -4.88 15.15 3.14
CA GLU A 80 -3.56 14.91 3.74
C GLU A 80 -3.64 14.78 5.26
N THR A 81 -4.50 15.56 5.93
CA THR A 81 -4.71 15.47 7.38
C THR A 81 -5.23 14.09 7.78
N ALA A 82 -6.25 13.57 7.09
CA ALA A 82 -6.79 12.24 7.38
C ALA A 82 -5.77 11.13 7.08
N PHE A 83 -4.95 11.32 6.02
CA PHE A 83 -3.84 10.42 5.72
C PHE A 83 -2.83 10.39 6.87
N ASN A 84 -2.37 11.55 7.32
CA ASN A 84 -1.40 11.67 8.41
C ASN A 84 -1.92 11.06 9.72
N GLN A 85 -3.19 11.28 10.06
CA GLN A 85 -3.81 10.64 11.24
C GLN A 85 -3.74 9.11 11.20
N ILE A 86 -3.92 8.51 10.02
CA ILE A 86 -3.83 7.05 9.85
C ILE A 86 -2.38 6.56 10.00
N ILE A 87 -1.40 7.32 9.47
CA ILE A 87 0.02 6.96 9.56
C ILE A 87 0.57 7.13 10.98
N ASP A 88 0.11 8.14 11.72
CA ASP A 88 0.57 8.45 13.08
C ASP A 88 -0.13 7.60 14.16
N SER A 89 -1.23 6.94 13.83
CA SER A 89 -1.97 6.09 14.77
C SER A 89 -1.18 4.80 15.06
N PRO A 90 -1.15 4.31 16.32
CA PRO A 90 -0.71 2.94 16.60
C PRO A 90 -1.74 1.98 15.99
N VAL A 91 -1.42 1.43 14.81
CA VAL A 91 -2.28 0.50 14.04
C VAL A 91 -2.10 -0.93 14.51
#